data_AF-A0A1M5TEY8-F1
#
_entry.id   AF-A0A1M5TEY8-F1
#
_cell.length_a   1.000
_cell.length_b   1.000
_cell.length_c   1.000
_cell.angle_alpha   90.00
_cell.angle_beta   90.00
_cell.angle_gamma   90.00
#
_symmetry.space_group_name_H-M   'P 1'
#
loop_
_entity.id
_entity.type
_entity.pdbx_description
1 polymer ?
#
loop_
_entity_poly.entity_id
_entity_poly.type
_entity_poly.pdbx_seq_one_letter_code
_entity_poly.pdbx_strand_id
1 'polypeptide(L)'
;MENLKDVFYSPSLEFENLDNKTGLSVSAVGNPDKYEFYVFFKRPKMQKRWFGLSEKLNNNFTTDLLDQNKDKTIELLKAFVDNNLNFLELKF
;
A
#
# COMPACT_ATOMS: atom_id res chain seq x y z
N MET A 1 -18.66 24.12 -17.94
CA MET A 1 -18.78 23.67 -16.54
C MET A 1 -18.94 22.16 -16.61
N GLU A 2 -17.85 21.42 -16.40
CA GLU A 2 -17.85 19.96 -16.55
C GLU A 2 -18.77 19.31 -15.51
N ASN A 3 -19.56 18.34 -15.94
CA ASN A 3 -20.59 17.68 -15.14
C ASN A 3 -19.88 16.74 -14.14
N LEU A 4 -19.70 17.17 -12.90
CA LEU A 4 -19.04 16.42 -11.81
C LEU A 4 -19.75 15.11 -11.41
N LYS A 5 -20.84 14.74 -12.08
CA LYS A 5 -21.70 13.61 -11.71
C LYS A 5 -21.11 12.22 -12.00
N ASP A 6 -20.04 12.16 -12.80
CA ASP A 6 -19.42 10.90 -13.25
C ASP A 6 -17.96 10.72 -12.77
N VAL A 7 -17.47 11.55 -11.84
CA VAL A 7 -16.12 11.38 -11.29
C VAL A 7 -16.18 10.38 -10.13
N PHE A 8 -16.05 9.10 -10.46
CA PHE A 8 -15.86 8.04 -9.48
C PHE A 8 -14.40 8.03 -9.04
N TYR A 9 -14.12 8.50 -7.81
CA TYR A 9 -12.84 8.26 -7.17
C TYR A 9 -12.85 6.85 -6.59
N SER A 10 -11.83 6.05 -6.90
CA SER A 10 -11.61 4.76 -6.28
C SER A 10 -11.42 4.96 -4.77
N PRO A 11 -12.36 4.49 -3.92
CA PRO A 11 -12.25 4.71 -2.48
C PRO A 11 -11.05 3.92 -1.94
N SER A 12 -10.34 4.54 -0.99
CA SER A 12 -9.19 3.95 -0.31
C SER A 12 -9.43 3.83 1.18
N LEU A 13 -9.01 2.72 1.76
CA LEU A 13 -8.92 2.53 3.20
C LEU A 13 -7.45 2.49 3.60
N GLU A 14 -7.04 3.35 4.54
CA GLU A 14 -5.67 3.39 5.05
C GLU A 14 -5.66 3.01 6.53
N PHE A 15 -4.74 2.12 6.90
CA PHE A 15 -4.47 1.70 8.25
C PHE A 15 -3.03 2.07 8.60
N GLU A 16 -2.81 2.74 9.73
CA GLU A 16 -1.48 3.04 10.27
C GLU A 16 -1.30 2.37 11.63
N ASN A 17 -0.18 1.68 11.81
CA ASN A 17 0.28 1.27 13.12
C ASN A 17 1.08 2.42 13.74
N LEU A 18 0.53 3.02 14.80
CA LEU A 18 1.10 4.21 15.42
C LEU A 18 2.41 3.95 16.16
N ASP A 19 2.69 2.70 16.56
CA ASP A 19 3.88 2.32 17.31
C ASP A 19 5.10 2.20 16.40
N ASN A 20 4.94 1.58 15.22
CA ASN A 20 6.04 1.33 14.29
C ASN A 20 6.01 2.16 13.00
N LYS A 21 4.99 3.03 12.85
CA LYS A 21 4.78 3.93 11.70
C LYS A 21 4.66 3.23 10.35
N THR A 22 4.35 1.95 10.35
CA THR A 22 3.98 1.22 9.13
C THR A 22 2.51 1.47 8.81
N GLY A 23 2.17 1.45 7.52
CA GLY A 23 0.79 1.59 7.08
C GLY A 23 0.49 0.75 5.86
N LEU A 24 -0.76 0.32 5.75
CA LEU A 24 -1.28 -0.39 4.59
C LEU A 24 -2.50 0.37 4.07
N SER A 25 -2.48 0.75 2.80
CA SER A 25 -3.62 1.36 2.12
C SER A 25 -4.14 0.43 1.04
N VAL A 26 -5.46 0.30 0.91
CA VAL A 26 -6.12 -0.53 -0.09
C VAL A 26 -7.16 0.30 -0.82
N SER A 27 -7.03 0.38 -2.14
CA SER A 27 -8.01 1.01 -3.02
C SER A 27 -8.74 -0.05 -3.84
N ALA A 28 -10.07 0.01 -3.89
CA ALA A 28 -10.85 -0.80 -4.82
C ALA A 28 -10.98 -0.06 -6.15
N VAL A 29 -10.56 -0.69 -7.24
CA VAL A 29 -10.62 -0.15 -8.60
C VAL A 29 -11.40 -1.09 -9.52
N GLY A 30 -11.86 -0.58 -10.66
CA GLY A 30 -12.65 -1.36 -11.61
C GLY A 30 -14.16 -1.17 -11.41
N ASN A 31 -14.92 -2.24 -11.59
CA ASN A 31 -16.39 -2.21 -11.54
C ASN A 31 -16.96 -3.27 -10.57
N PRO A 32 -18.25 -3.17 -10.17
CA PRO A 32 -18.86 -4.11 -9.24
C PRO A 32 -18.80 -5.59 -9.62
N ASP A 33 -18.74 -5.89 -10.92
CA ASP A 33 -18.66 -7.28 -11.42
C ASP A 33 -17.22 -7.82 -11.35
N LYS A 34 -16.22 -6.93 -11.39
CA LYS A 34 -14.80 -7.27 -11.35
C LYS A 34 -13.99 -6.15 -10.71
N TYR A 35 -13.83 -6.24 -9.38
CA TYR A 35 -12.90 -5.40 -8.65
C TYR A 35 -11.47 -5.94 -8.70
N GLU A 36 -10.55 -5.02 -8.86
CA GLU A 36 -9.11 -5.20 -8.62
C GLU A 36 -8.70 -4.25 -7.49
N PHE A 37 -7.57 -4.54 -6.85
CA PHE A 37 -7.14 -3.81 -5.66
C PHE A 37 -5.73 -3.27 -5.82
N TYR A 38 -5.55 -2.00 -5.50
CA TYR A 38 -4.22 -1.40 -5.37
C TYR A 38 -3.88 -1.38 -3.89
N VAL A 39 -2.76 -2.02 -3.54
CA VAL A 39 -2.30 -2.11 -2.16
C VAL A 39 -0.99 -1.35 -2.03
N PHE A 40 -0.92 -0.42 -1.09
CA PHE A 40 0.25 0.38 -0.80
C PHE A 40 0.77 0.04 0.58
N PHE A 41 2.06 -0.28 0.69
CA PHE A 41 2.72 -0.54 1.96
C PHE A 41 3.74 0.56 2.27
N LYS A 42 3.41 1.36 3.27
CA LYS A 42 4.21 2.47 3.79
C LYS A 42 5.01 2.00 4.99
N ARG A 43 6.31 2.30 5.04
CA ARG A 43 7.20 1.96 6.16
C ARG A 43 8.43 2.86 6.22
N PRO A 44 9.07 2.98 7.40
CA PRO A 44 10.44 3.49 7.48
C PRO A 44 11.41 2.54 6.76
N LYS A 45 12.19 3.06 5.80
CA LYS A 45 13.22 2.26 5.10
C LYS A 45 14.49 3.07 4.88
N MET A 46 15.64 2.44 5.13
CA MET A 46 16.94 3.00 4.77
C MET A 46 17.14 2.90 3.25
N GLN A 47 17.33 4.05 2.62
CA GLN A 47 17.59 4.13 1.18
C GLN A 47 19.05 4.49 0.93
N LYS A 48 19.72 3.67 0.12
CA LYS A 48 21.05 3.96 -0.40
C LYS A 48 20.95 5.03 -1.48
N ARG A 49 21.82 6.03 -1.41
CA ARG A 49 22.00 7.08 -2.44
C ARG A 49 23.43 7.03 -2.95
N TRP A 50 23.65 7.62 -4.13
CA TRP A 50 24.99 7.75 -4.73
C TRP A 50 25.74 6.42 -4.79
N PHE A 51 25.14 5.40 -5.43
CA PHE A 51 25.72 4.05 -5.53
C PHE A 51 26.13 3.41 -4.18
N GLY A 52 25.47 3.79 -3.08
CA GLY A 52 25.77 3.26 -1.74
C GLY A 52 26.76 4.09 -0.92
N LEU A 53 27.19 5.25 -1.41
CA LEU A 53 28.10 6.15 -0.68
C LEU A 53 27.40 6.90 0.46
N SER A 54 26.07 6.89 0.52
CA SER A 54 25.31 7.45 1.63
C SER A 54 24.01 6.70 1.83
N GLU A 55 23.51 6.72 3.06
CA GLU A 55 22.21 6.18 3.40
C GLU A 55 21.36 7.28 4.05
N LYS A 56 20.07 7.28 3.73
CA LYS A 56 19.10 8.18 4.35
C LYS A 56 17.86 7.38 4.76
N LEU A 57 17.42 7.58 6.00
CA LEU A 57 16.15 7.05 6.46
C LEU A 57 15.01 7.81 5.77
N ASN A 58 14.16 7.07 5.05
CA ASN A 58 12.88 7.57 4.57
C ASN A 58 11.78 7.01 5.47
N ASN A 59 11.18 7.85 6.30
CA ASN A 59 10.11 7.46 7.24
C ASN A 59 8.80 7.07 6.54
N ASN A 60 8.60 7.51 5.29
CA ASN A 60 7.38 7.31 4.52
C ASN A 60 7.68 6.59 3.20
N PHE A 61 8.56 5.58 3.22
CA PHE A 61 8.82 4.81 2.02
C PHE A 61 7.59 3.96 1.68
N THR A 62 7.02 4.20 0.50
CA THR A 62 5.81 3.51 0.04
C THR A 62 6.12 2.74 -1.23
N THR A 63 5.65 1.50 -1.29
CA THR A 63 5.65 0.65 -2.48
C THR A 63 4.25 0.15 -2.74
N ASP A 64 3.92 -0.08 -4.00
CA ASP A 64 2.63 -0.54 -4.44
C ASP A 64 2.66 -1.96 -5.00
N LEU A 65 1.54 -2.66 -4.84
CA LEU A 65 1.16 -3.83 -5.61
C LEU A 65 -0.18 -3.51 -6.25
N LEU A 66 -0.18 -3.36 -7.56
CA LEU A 66 -1.36 -3.01 -8.35
C LEU A 66 -2.06 -4.26 -8.86
N ASP A 67 -3.32 -4.11 -9.30
CA ASP A 67 -4.12 -5.13 -9.96
C ASP A 67 -4.25 -6.45 -9.15
N GLN A 68 -4.27 -6.35 -7.81
CA GLN A 68 -4.37 -7.52 -6.92
C GLN A 68 -5.81 -8.05 -6.91
N ASN A 69 -5.97 -9.37 -6.82
CA ASN A 69 -7.27 -9.97 -6.59
C ASN A 69 -7.66 -9.94 -5.10
N LYS A 70 -8.94 -10.22 -4.82
CA LYS A 70 -9.49 -10.20 -3.45
C LYS A 70 -8.70 -11.06 -2.45
N ASP A 71 -8.39 -12.30 -2.81
CA ASP A 71 -7.74 -13.25 -1.90
C ASP A 71 -6.33 -12.80 -1.55
N LYS A 72 -5.60 -12.26 -2.53
CA LYS A 72 -4.27 -11.73 -2.32
C LYS A 72 -4.28 -10.47 -1.44
N THR A 73 -5.24 -9.58 -1.66
CA THR A 73 -5.44 -8.40 -0.82
C THR A 73 -5.77 -8.77 0.62
N ILE A 74 -6.60 -9.79 0.84
CA ILE A 74 -6.92 -10.31 2.18
C ILE A 74 -5.67 -10.89 2.86
N GLU A 75 -4.81 -11.61 2.13
CA GLU A 75 -3.55 -12.14 2.66
C GLU A 75 -2.62 -11.00 3.15
N LEU A 76 -2.50 -9.93 2.37
CA LEU A 76 -1.69 -8.75 2.74
C LEU A 76 -2.28 -8.03 3.96
N LEU A 77 -3.60 -7.84 4.01
CA LEU A 77 -4.29 -7.25 5.16
C LEU A 77 -4.09 -8.08 6.43
N LYS A 78 -4.22 -9.40 6.35
CA LYS A 78 -3.97 -10.31 7.48
C LYS A 78 -2.53 -10.21 7.97
N ALA A 79 -1.56 -10.24 7.06
CA ALA A 79 -0.15 -10.07 7.43
C ALA A 79 0.13 -8.73 8.14
N PHE A 80 -0.56 -7.66 7.74
CA PHE A 80 -0.47 -6.37 8.44
C PHE A 80 -1.08 -6.41 9.84
N VAL A 81 -2.28 -6.99 9.99
CA VAL A 81 -2.94 -7.19 11.30
C VAL A 81 -2.09 -8.03 12.24
N ASP A 82 -1.46 -9.09 11.72
CA ASP A 82 -0.59 -9.98 12.50
C ASP A 82 0.82 -9.39 12.73
N ASN A 83 1.07 -8.15 12.28
CA ASN A 83 2.36 -7.48 12.32
C ASN A 83 3.51 -8.32 11.69
N ASN A 84 3.18 -9.12 10.69
CA ASN A 84 4.14 -9.93 9.93
C ASN A 84 4.84 -9.07 8.86
N LEU A 85 5.62 -8.09 9.33
CA LEU A 85 6.29 -7.12 8.47
C LEU A 85 7.33 -7.75 7.53
N ASN A 86 7.95 -8.87 7.94
CA ASN A 86 8.89 -9.60 7.10
C ASN A 86 8.22 -10.17 5.84
N PHE A 87 7.00 -10.72 6.00
CA PHE A 87 6.23 -11.19 4.85
C PHE A 87 5.86 -10.03 3.92
N LEU A 88 5.42 -8.89 4.48
CA LEU A 88 5.09 -7.71 3.68
C LEU A 88 6.33 -7.19 2.93
N GLU A 89 7.49 -7.08 3.59
CA GLU A 89 8.74 -6.64 2.95
C GLU A 89 9.17 -7.55 1.79
N LEU A 90 8.91 -8.86 1.88
CA LEU A 90 9.22 -9.81 0.81
C LEU A 90 8.26 -9.72 -0.38
N LYS A 91 7.03 -9.22 -0.16
CA LYS A 91 6.03 -9.06 -1.22
C LYS A 91 6.12 -7.72 -1.93
N PHE A 92 6.66 -6.70 -1.27
CA PHE A 92 6.70 -5.31 -1.70
C PHE A 92 8.13 -4.81 -1.98
#